data_AF-A0A2V9ADI6-F1
#
_entry.id   AF-A0A2V9ADI6-F1
#
_cell.length_a   1.000
_cell.length_b   1.000
_cell.length_c   1.000
_cell.angle_alpha   90.00
_cell.angle_beta   90.00
_cell.angle_gamma   90.00
#
_symmetry.space_group_name_H-M   'P 1'
#
loop_
_entity.id
_entity.type
_entity.pdbx_description
1 polymer ?
#
loop_
_entity_poly.entity_id
_entity_poly.type
_entity_poly.pdbx_seq_one_letter_code
_entity_poly.pdbx_strand_id
1 'polypeptide(L)'
;MPELDSIRGVAILGVLLYHGLLLLLAFVILFSPASRLISFYLARSNGFVSYVCNDYTWNALDGLVLGAFWPFFSASCLKGQLKPSRAVFQKALIVVFRTALTVWGIGIPFGICTLQEAVGAALQVTPWHFLFVALIGLCLLVGSSRQKRFVQVKSFQFLGEVSYGLYLYHLLIFTLFDHFARSTGISSTIDPIFMLLIRFLIVSAIAIPASLLSPRLFEDRFLNLKTRLAP
;
A
#
# COMPACT_ATOMS: atom_id res chain seq x y z
N MET A 1 5.19 44.84 -14.30
CA MET A 1 3.98 44.12 -13.86
C MET A 1 4.39 42.98 -12.92
N PRO A 2 4.45 43.23 -11.60
CA PRO A 2 5.01 42.30 -10.62
C PRO A 2 4.17 41.02 -10.39
N GLU A 3 2.88 41.05 -10.70
CA GLU A 3 1.98 39.91 -10.52
C GLU A 3 2.27 38.75 -11.49
N LEU A 4 2.79 39.06 -12.69
CA LEU A 4 3.12 38.05 -13.70
C LEU A 4 4.37 37.24 -13.32
N ASP A 5 5.31 37.85 -12.60
CA ASP A 5 6.54 37.19 -12.16
C ASP A 5 6.31 36.29 -10.93
N SER A 6 5.38 36.67 -10.04
CA SER A 6 4.94 35.81 -8.93
C SER A 6 4.22 34.54 -9.41
N ILE A 7 3.36 34.65 -10.44
CA ILE A 7 2.69 33.47 -11.02
C ILE A 7 3.69 32.53 -11.69
N ARG A 8 4.72 33.08 -12.36
CA ARG A 8 5.81 32.30 -12.95
C ARG A 8 6.66 31.61 -11.89
N GLY A 9 6.98 32.28 -10.79
CA GLY A 9 7.71 31.69 -9.66
C GLY A 9 6.98 30.51 -9.02
N VAL A 10 5.67 30.64 -8.79
CA VAL A 10 4.83 29.54 -8.26
C VAL A 10 4.73 28.38 -9.25
N ALA A 11 4.61 28.67 -10.55
CA ALA A 11 4.59 27.63 -11.58
C ALA A 11 5.93 26.87 -11.65
N ILE A 12 7.06 27.56 -11.58
CA ILE A 12 8.40 26.95 -11.57
C ILE A 12 8.60 26.10 -10.31
N LEU A 13 8.18 26.60 -9.14
CA LEU A 13 8.26 25.84 -7.88
C LEU A 13 7.39 24.57 -7.95
N GLY A 14 6.18 24.67 -8.51
CA GLY A 14 5.30 23.53 -8.73
C GLY A 14 5.89 22.49 -9.67
N VAL A 15 6.57 22.92 -10.74
CA VAL A 15 7.26 22.05 -11.69
C VAL A 15 8.49 21.37 -11.05
N LEU A 16 9.28 22.11 -10.27
CA LEU A 16 10.43 21.56 -9.53
C LEU A 16 10.00 20.54 -8.49
N LEU A 17 8.95 20.83 -7.72
CA LEU A 17 8.36 19.88 -6.76
C LEU A 17 7.82 18.63 -7.47
N TYR A 18 7.19 18.80 -8.63
CA TYR A 18 6.67 17.68 -9.43
C TYR A 18 7.78 16.76 -9.95
N HIS A 19 8.83 17.33 -10.57
CA HIS A 19 9.96 16.54 -11.08
C HIS A 19 10.78 15.93 -9.94
N GLY A 20 10.98 16.68 -8.85
CA GLY A 20 11.63 16.18 -7.64
C GLY A 20 10.88 14.99 -7.04
N LEU A 21 9.56 15.04 -7.00
CA LEU A 21 8.74 13.92 -6.52
C LEU A 21 8.84 12.71 -7.45
N LEU A 22 8.75 12.89 -8.77
CA LEU A 22 8.91 11.76 -9.71
C LEU A 22 10.29 11.10 -9.62
N LEU A 23 11.35 11.90 -9.47
CA LEU A 23 12.71 11.41 -9.26
C LEU A 23 12.82 10.65 -7.95
N LEU A 24 12.20 11.15 -6.87
CA LEU A 24 12.14 10.47 -5.59
C LEU A 24 11.39 9.14 -5.71
N LEU A 25 10.25 9.10 -6.41
CA LEU A 25 9.48 7.87 -6.61
C LEU A 25 10.30 6.83 -7.38
N ALA A 26 10.95 7.24 -8.47
CA ALA A 26 11.82 6.37 -9.25
C ALA A 26 13.01 5.87 -8.43
N PHE A 27 13.62 6.76 -7.64
CA PHE A 27 14.71 6.40 -6.74
C PHE A 27 14.27 5.35 -5.72
N VAL A 28 13.13 5.52 -5.05
CA VAL A 28 12.64 4.56 -4.04
C VAL A 28 12.34 3.20 -4.68
N ILE A 29 11.70 3.17 -5.85
CA ILE A 29 11.39 1.91 -6.56
C ILE A 29 12.66 1.12 -6.90
N LEU A 30 13.75 1.81 -7.25
CA LEU A 30 15.05 1.18 -7.55
C LEU A 30 15.85 0.85 -6.28
N PHE A 31 15.74 1.69 -5.25
CA PHE A 31 16.46 1.55 -4.01
C PHE A 31 15.91 0.41 -3.13
N SER A 32 14.58 0.24 -3.06
CA SER A 32 13.97 -0.75 -2.17
C SER A 32 14.40 -2.21 -2.44
N PRO A 33 14.49 -2.70 -3.69
CA PRO A 33 15.06 -4.03 -3.95
C PRO A 33 16.52 -4.16 -3.52
N ALA A 34 17.33 -3.11 -3.71
CA ALA A 34 18.73 -3.10 -3.30
C ALA A 34 18.86 -3.09 -1.77
N SER A 35 18.04 -2.29 -1.07
CA SER A 35 18.02 -2.27 0.40
C SER A 35 17.62 -3.63 0.97
N ARG A 36 16.59 -4.27 0.41
CA ARG A 36 16.19 -5.64 0.79
C ARG A 36 17.31 -6.66 0.58
N LEU A 37 18.03 -6.58 -0.54
CA LEU A 37 19.17 -7.46 -0.81
C LEU A 37 20.28 -7.27 0.21
N ILE A 38 20.62 -6.02 0.54
CA ILE A 38 21.64 -5.71 1.55
C ILE A 38 21.19 -6.22 2.92
N SER A 39 19.93 -5.97 3.31
CA SER A 39 19.34 -6.48 4.55
C SER A 39 19.42 -8.01 4.63
N PHE A 40 19.17 -8.71 3.54
CA PHE A 40 19.26 -10.18 3.48
C PHE A 40 20.68 -10.67 3.82
N TYR A 41 21.71 -10.09 3.20
CA TYR A 41 23.09 -10.49 3.49
C TYR A 41 23.53 -10.15 4.91
N LEU A 42 23.13 -8.98 5.43
CA LEU A 42 23.41 -8.59 6.81
C LEU A 42 22.68 -9.47 7.84
N ALA A 43 21.44 -9.86 7.56
CA ALA A 43 20.70 -10.75 8.44
C ALA A 43 21.33 -12.15 8.45
N ARG A 44 21.73 -12.65 7.27
CA ARG A 44 22.39 -13.95 7.11
C ARG A 44 23.74 -14.00 7.83
N SER A 45 24.55 -12.93 7.77
CA SER A 45 25.84 -12.87 8.46
C SER A 45 25.70 -12.86 9.99
N ASN A 46 24.58 -12.35 10.50
CA ASN A 46 24.31 -12.20 11.93
C ASN A 46 23.43 -13.34 12.50
N GLY A 47 23.09 -14.35 11.70
CA GLY A 47 22.29 -15.51 12.14
C GLY A 47 20.80 -15.21 12.39
N PHE A 48 20.27 -14.09 11.91
CA PHE A 48 18.85 -13.77 12.00
C PHE A 48 18.03 -14.50 10.94
N VAL A 49 16.77 -14.80 11.25
CA VAL A 49 15.87 -15.52 10.34
C VAL A 49 15.39 -14.59 9.22
N SER A 50 15.48 -15.05 7.97
CA SER A 50 15.36 -14.25 6.74
C SER A 50 14.02 -13.53 6.53
N TYR A 51 12.94 -13.91 7.22
CA TYR A 51 11.61 -13.32 7.00
C TYR A 51 11.43 -11.91 7.60
N VAL A 52 12.21 -11.55 8.63
CA VAL A 52 12.08 -10.24 9.32
C VAL A 52 12.58 -9.09 8.45
N CYS A 53 13.36 -9.37 7.40
CA CYS A 53 13.97 -8.34 6.56
C CYS A 53 12.94 -7.45 5.85
N ASN A 54 11.77 -7.98 5.46
CA ASN A 54 10.74 -7.21 4.77
C ASN A 54 9.86 -6.37 5.70
N ASP A 55 9.90 -6.63 7.02
CA ASP A 55 9.09 -5.90 8.00
C ASP A 55 9.71 -4.54 8.38
N TYR A 56 10.97 -4.29 8.00
CA TYR A 56 11.61 -3.00 8.20
C TYR A 56 11.01 -1.92 7.30
N THR A 57 10.74 -0.76 7.89
CA THR A 57 10.09 0.39 7.22
C THR A 57 10.75 0.75 5.87
N TRP A 58 12.08 0.72 5.79
CA TRP A 58 12.84 1.02 4.57
C TRP A 58 12.56 0.04 3.42
N ASN A 59 12.28 -1.22 3.75
CA ASN A 59 12.03 -2.30 2.80
C ASN A 59 10.56 -2.37 2.36
N ALA A 60 9.68 -1.52 2.91
CA ALA A 60 8.28 -1.38 2.52
C ALA A 60 7.96 -0.04 1.80
N LEU A 61 8.98 0.82 1.61
CA LEU A 61 8.80 2.17 1.06
C LEU A 61 8.27 2.20 -0.37
N ASP A 62 8.66 1.26 -1.21
CA ASP A 62 8.16 1.13 -2.58
C ASP A 62 6.64 0.92 -2.64
N GLY A 63 6.08 0.14 -1.72
CA GLY A 63 4.64 -0.04 -1.59
C GLY A 63 3.91 1.26 -1.24
N LEU A 64 4.46 2.04 -0.30
CA LEU A 64 3.91 3.35 0.08
C LEU A 64 3.98 4.36 -1.08
N VAL A 65 5.12 4.40 -1.77
CA VAL A 65 5.38 5.24 -2.94
C VAL A 65 4.40 4.93 -4.07
N LEU A 66 4.20 3.65 -4.37
CA LEU A 66 3.29 3.19 -5.41
C LEU A 66 1.82 3.39 -5.02
N GLY A 67 1.48 3.34 -3.72
CA GLY A 67 0.17 3.73 -3.21
C GLY A 67 -0.10 5.24 -3.36
N ALA A 68 0.89 6.07 -3.05
CA ALA A 68 0.81 7.53 -3.16
C ALA A 68 0.74 8.01 -4.63
N PHE A 69 1.16 7.18 -5.58
CA PHE A 69 1.07 7.48 -7.01
C PHE A 69 -0.35 7.79 -7.46
N TRP A 70 -1.38 7.06 -6.99
CA TRP A 70 -2.75 7.24 -7.47
C TRP A 70 -3.40 8.57 -7.07
N PRO A 71 -3.39 8.99 -5.79
CA PRO A 71 -3.83 10.32 -5.39
C PRO A 71 -3.05 11.43 -6.09
N PHE A 72 -1.74 11.25 -6.26
CA PHE A 72 -0.90 12.23 -6.94
C PHE A 72 -1.27 12.37 -8.43
N PHE A 73 -1.42 11.24 -9.13
CA PHE A 73 -1.82 11.20 -10.53
C PHE A 73 -3.21 11.82 -10.74
N SER A 74 -4.19 11.48 -9.87
CA SER A 74 -5.53 12.05 -9.96
C SER A 74 -5.54 13.56 -9.69
N ALA A 75 -4.80 14.03 -8.68
CA ALA A 75 -4.64 15.46 -8.41
C ALA A 75 -3.98 16.22 -9.58
N SER A 76 -2.98 15.60 -10.23
CA SER A 76 -2.28 16.17 -11.38
C SER A 76 -3.17 16.24 -12.63
N CYS A 77 -4.05 15.26 -12.83
CA CYS A 77 -5.08 15.28 -13.87
C CYS A 77 -6.13 16.37 -13.60
N LEU A 78 -6.60 16.52 -12.35
CA LEU A 78 -7.58 17.55 -11.96
C LEU A 78 -7.05 18.97 -12.15
N LYS A 79 -5.76 19.19 -11.88
CA LYS A 79 -5.07 20.47 -12.11
C LYS A 79 -4.76 20.74 -13.59
N GLY A 80 -5.13 19.82 -14.49
CA GLY A 80 -4.92 19.95 -15.93
C GLY A 80 -3.47 19.84 -16.39
N GLN A 81 -2.54 19.50 -15.48
CA GLN A 81 -1.10 19.35 -15.77
C GLN A 81 -0.82 18.06 -16.55
N LEU A 82 -1.60 17.01 -16.29
CA LEU A 82 -1.57 15.76 -17.04
C LEU A 82 -2.91 15.58 -17.77
N LYS A 83 -2.86 15.47 -19.10
CA LYS A 83 -4.01 15.08 -19.93
C LYS A 83 -3.69 13.80 -20.70
N PRO A 84 -3.45 12.68 -20.00
CA PRO A 84 -3.12 11.44 -20.68
C PRO A 84 -4.33 10.99 -21.49
N SER A 85 -4.11 10.70 -22.77
CA SER A 85 -5.11 10.00 -23.56
C SER A 85 -5.42 8.65 -22.91
N ARG A 86 -6.70 8.27 -22.89
CA ARG A 86 -7.17 7.00 -22.35
C ARG A 86 -6.38 5.81 -22.90
N ALA A 87 -6.04 5.86 -24.19
CA ALA A 87 -5.26 4.82 -24.86
C ALA A 87 -3.82 4.75 -24.34
N VAL A 88 -3.20 5.91 -24.06
CA VAL A 88 -1.84 5.98 -23.50
C VAL A 88 -1.83 5.43 -22.08
N PHE A 89 -2.81 5.81 -21.26
CA PHE A 89 -2.95 5.31 -19.90
C PHE A 89 -3.17 3.78 -19.87
N GLN A 90 -4.06 3.26 -20.73
CA GLN A 90 -4.27 1.82 -20.84
C GLN A 90 -3.00 1.08 -21.27
N LYS A 91 -2.26 1.58 -22.26
CA LYS A 91 -0.99 0.98 -22.68
C LYS A 91 0.03 0.97 -21.54
N ALA A 92 0.15 2.06 -20.78
CA ALA A 92 1.04 2.13 -19.62
C ALA A 92 0.69 1.07 -18.56
N LEU A 93 -0.60 0.89 -18.24
CA LEU A 93 -1.04 -0.15 -17.30
C LEU A 93 -0.73 -1.56 -17.79
N ILE A 94 -0.94 -1.84 -19.09
CA ILE A 94 -0.60 -3.14 -19.68
C ILE A 94 0.91 -3.38 -19.61
N VAL A 95 1.72 -2.36 -19.87
CA VAL A 95 3.19 -2.45 -19.74
C VAL A 95 3.56 -2.79 -18.30
N VAL A 96 3.06 -2.05 -17.30
CA VAL A 96 3.34 -2.31 -15.88
C VAL A 96 2.90 -3.72 -15.48
N PHE A 97 1.73 -4.16 -15.91
CA PHE A 97 1.23 -5.52 -15.66
C PHE A 97 2.13 -6.59 -16.27
N ARG A 98 2.55 -6.42 -17.52
CA ARG A 98 3.47 -7.33 -18.20
C ARG A 98 4.85 -7.34 -17.53
N THR A 99 5.34 -6.18 -17.09
CA THR A 99 6.59 -6.10 -16.32
C THR A 99 6.50 -6.91 -15.03
N ALA A 100 5.39 -6.82 -14.28
CA ALA A 100 5.18 -7.65 -13.09
C ALA A 100 5.26 -9.15 -13.39
N LEU A 101 4.56 -9.61 -14.44
CA LEU A 101 4.54 -11.02 -14.83
C LEU A 101 5.91 -11.51 -15.34
N THR A 102 6.63 -10.68 -16.09
CA THR A 102 7.97 -11.04 -16.58
C THR A 102 8.98 -11.16 -15.45
N VAL A 103 8.95 -10.25 -14.46
CA VAL A 103 9.80 -10.33 -13.27
C VAL A 103 9.54 -11.63 -12.50
N TRP A 104 8.27 -12.03 -12.32
CA TRP A 104 7.97 -13.35 -11.74
C TRP A 104 8.43 -14.50 -12.62
N GLY A 105 8.06 -14.51 -13.90
CA GLY A 105 8.38 -15.61 -14.81
C GLY A 105 9.88 -15.89 -14.88
N ILE A 106 10.69 -14.83 -14.98
CA ILE A 106 12.16 -14.94 -14.97
C ILE A 106 12.67 -15.27 -13.57
N GLY A 107 12.05 -14.73 -12.51
CA GLY A 107 12.50 -14.91 -11.12
C GLY A 107 12.23 -16.29 -10.52
N ILE A 108 11.23 -17.04 -11.00
CA ILE A 108 10.89 -18.39 -10.51
C ILE A 108 12.10 -19.33 -10.41
N PRO A 109 12.90 -19.55 -11.48
CA PRO A 109 14.07 -20.43 -11.40
C PRO A 109 15.15 -19.94 -10.42
N PHE A 110 15.16 -18.65 -10.07
CA PHE A 110 16.10 -18.06 -9.12
C PHE A 110 15.53 -17.99 -7.68
N GLY A 111 14.41 -18.66 -7.42
CA GLY A 111 13.83 -18.72 -6.08
C GLY A 111 13.05 -17.47 -5.66
N ILE A 112 12.49 -16.68 -6.61
CA ILE A 112 11.70 -15.48 -6.26
C ILE A 112 10.49 -15.78 -5.36
N CYS A 113 10.03 -17.03 -5.33
CA CYS A 113 8.89 -17.46 -4.52
C CYS A 113 9.23 -17.64 -3.03
N THR A 114 10.51 -17.62 -2.65
CA THR A 114 10.93 -17.82 -1.26
C THR A 114 11.77 -16.64 -0.77
N LEU A 115 11.56 -16.22 0.48
CA LEU A 115 12.41 -15.20 1.13
C LEU A 115 13.77 -15.76 1.61
N GLN A 116 14.01 -17.05 1.38
CA GLN A 116 15.25 -17.73 1.79
C GLN A 116 16.37 -17.50 0.78
N GLU A 117 16.03 -17.19 -0.46
CA GLU A 117 16.97 -16.86 -1.53
C GLU A 117 17.14 -15.35 -1.67
N ALA A 118 18.35 -14.93 -2.05
CA ALA A 118 18.69 -13.51 -2.19
C ALA A 118 17.77 -12.78 -3.19
N VAL A 119 17.43 -13.46 -4.30
CA VAL A 119 16.55 -12.90 -5.34
C VAL A 119 15.12 -12.76 -4.84
N GLY A 120 14.59 -13.74 -4.11
CA GLY A 120 13.25 -13.64 -3.53
C GLY A 120 13.18 -12.59 -2.43
N ALA A 121 14.17 -12.53 -1.54
CA ALA A 121 14.25 -11.47 -0.53
C ALA A 121 14.23 -10.06 -1.15
N ALA A 122 14.95 -9.85 -2.26
CA ALA A 122 15.03 -8.55 -2.92
C ALA A 122 13.79 -8.20 -3.77
N LEU A 123 13.31 -9.16 -4.56
CA LEU A 123 12.39 -8.89 -5.67
C LEU A 123 11.00 -9.48 -5.49
N GLN A 124 10.72 -10.34 -4.50
CA GLN A 124 9.42 -11.02 -4.41
C GLN A 124 8.24 -10.04 -4.30
N VAL A 125 8.43 -8.92 -3.58
CA VAL A 125 7.37 -7.95 -3.27
C VAL A 125 7.12 -6.97 -4.42
N THR A 126 8.16 -6.58 -5.16
CA THR A 126 8.09 -5.62 -6.28
C THR A 126 7.04 -5.97 -7.37
N PRO A 127 6.96 -7.21 -7.91
CA PRO A 127 5.96 -7.58 -8.91
C PRO A 127 4.55 -7.56 -8.32
N TRP A 128 4.35 -7.87 -7.03
CA TRP A 128 3.06 -7.69 -6.38
C TRP A 128 2.64 -6.22 -6.40
N HIS A 129 3.54 -5.30 -6.04
CA HIS A 129 3.24 -3.87 -6.08
C HIS A 129 2.86 -3.40 -7.49
N PHE A 130 3.62 -3.79 -8.52
CA PHE A 130 3.29 -3.44 -9.92
C PHE A 130 1.96 -4.03 -10.38
N LEU A 131 1.67 -5.27 -9.98
CA LEU A 131 0.39 -5.91 -10.28
C LEU A 131 -0.77 -5.17 -9.63
N PHE A 132 -0.66 -4.79 -8.36
CA PHE A 132 -1.70 -4.00 -7.67
C PHE A 132 -1.88 -2.62 -8.27
N VAL A 133 -0.80 -1.92 -8.61
CA VAL A 133 -0.86 -0.65 -9.34
C VAL A 133 -1.63 -0.84 -10.64
N ALA A 134 -1.23 -1.80 -11.48
CA ALA A 134 -1.91 -2.05 -12.74
C ALA A 134 -3.40 -2.39 -12.55
N LEU A 135 -3.75 -3.24 -11.58
CA LEU A 135 -5.13 -3.62 -11.29
C LEU A 135 -5.97 -2.43 -10.82
N ILE A 136 -5.47 -1.62 -9.87
CA ILE A 136 -6.16 -0.41 -9.41
C ILE A 136 -6.36 0.56 -10.58
N GLY A 137 -5.33 0.78 -11.39
CA GLY A 137 -5.42 1.64 -12.58
C GLY A 137 -6.44 1.13 -13.61
N LEU A 138 -6.53 -0.19 -13.81
CA LEU A 138 -7.54 -0.81 -14.67
C LEU A 138 -8.95 -0.64 -14.09
N CYS A 139 -9.13 -0.82 -12.79
CA CYS A 139 -10.40 -0.55 -12.10
C CYS A 139 -10.83 0.91 -12.27
N LEU A 140 -9.90 1.87 -12.18
CA LEU A 140 -10.17 3.28 -12.46
C LEU A 140 -10.60 3.51 -13.92
N LEU A 141 -9.93 2.86 -14.88
CA LEU A 141 -10.25 2.95 -16.31
C LEU A 141 -11.63 2.35 -16.65
N VAL A 142 -12.02 1.27 -15.98
CA VAL A 142 -13.35 0.66 -16.10
C VAL A 142 -14.39 1.56 -15.42
N GLY A 143 -14.06 2.13 -14.28
CA GLY A 143 -14.91 3.06 -13.53
C GLY A 143 -15.24 4.35 -14.27
N SER A 144 -14.31 4.83 -15.11
CA SER A 144 -14.53 5.97 -15.99
C SER A 144 -15.27 5.62 -17.30
N SER A 145 -15.68 4.36 -17.48
CA SER A 145 -16.32 3.85 -18.69
C SER A 145 -17.83 3.64 -18.51
N ARG A 146 -18.53 3.26 -19.59
CA ARG A 146 -19.94 2.79 -19.54
C ARG A 146 -20.13 1.57 -18.62
N GLN A 147 -19.04 0.86 -18.34
CA GLN A 147 -18.97 -0.34 -17.51
C GLN A 147 -18.76 -0.07 -16.01
N LYS A 148 -18.94 1.18 -15.55
CA LYS A 148 -18.77 1.56 -14.14
C LYS A 148 -19.50 0.65 -13.13
N ARG A 149 -20.62 0.04 -13.55
CA ARG A 149 -21.43 -0.89 -12.72
C ARG A 149 -20.63 -2.09 -12.19
N PHE A 150 -19.60 -2.55 -12.89
CA PHE A 150 -18.80 -3.70 -12.47
C PHE A 150 -17.81 -3.38 -11.35
N VAL A 151 -17.33 -2.15 -11.26
CA VAL A 151 -16.33 -1.73 -10.27
C VAL A 151 -16.93 -0.88 -9.14
N GLN A 152 -18.08 -0.25 -9.36
CA GLN A 152 -18.80 0.55 -8.36
C GLN A 152 -19.89 -0.26 -7.65
N VAL A 153 -19.58 -1.49 -7.26
CA VAL A 153 -20.50 -2.31 -6.47
C VAL A 153 -20.43 -1.88 -5.01
N LYS A 154 -21.58 -1.57 -4.39
CA LYS A 154 -21.65 -1.09 -2.99
C LYS A 154 -20.92 -2.02 -2.02
N SER A 155 -21.00 -3.33 -2.23
CA SER A 155 -20.30 -4.33 -1.40
C SER A 155 -18.77 -4.19 -1.47
N PHE A 156 -18.19 -3.87 -2.63
CA PHE A 156 -16.74 -3.66 -2.75
C PHE A 156 -16.30 -2.34 -2.15
N GLN A 157 -17.13 -1.29 -2.24
CA GLN A 157 -16.87 -0.02 -1.56
C GLN A 157 -16.89 -0.19 -0.04
N PHE A 158 -17.91 -0.89 0.48
CA PHE A 158 -18.00 -1.26 1.88
C PHE A 158 -16.78 -2.06 2.36
N LEU A 159 -16.34 -3.06 1.60
CA LEU A 159 -15.13 -3.82 1.93
C LEU A 159 -13.87 -2.94 1.94
N GLY A 160 -13.77 -1.96 1.03
CA GLY A 160 -12.68 -1.00 1.01
C GLY A 160 -12.67 -0.05 2.22
N GLU A 161 -13.84 0.42 2.63
CA GLU A 161 -14.00 1.26 3.83
C GLU A 161 -13.62 0.49 5.11
N VAL A 162 -14.10 -0.75 5.22
CA VAL A 162 -13.80 -1.64 6.36
C VAL A 162 -12.32 -2.02 6.38
N SER A 163 -11.72 -2.36 5.23
CA SER A 163 -10.35 -2.87 5.18
C SER A 163 -9.32 -1.87 5.70
N TYR A 164 -9.52 -0.57 5.44
CA TYR A 164 -8.65 0.48 5.96
C TYR A 164 -8.68 0.53 7.49
N GLY A 165 -9.87 0.57 8.10
CA GLY A 165 -9.98 0.55 9.56
C GLY A 165 -9.49 -0.77 10.15
N LEU A 166 -9.77 -1.89 9.48
CA LEU A 166 -9.35 -3.21 9.92
C LEU A 166 -7.82 -3.32 9.96
N TYR A 167 -7.11 -2.76 8.97
CA TYR A 167 -5.64 -2.68 8.95
C TYR A 167 -5.06 -2.05 10.23
N LEU A 168 -5.67 -0.99 10.74
CA LEU A 168 -5.21 -0.32 11.96
C LEU A 168 -5.54 -1.11 13.23
N TYR A 169 -6.77 -1.61 13.35
CA TYR A 169 -7.25 -2.21 14.60
C TYR A 169 -6.88 -3.69 14.76
N HIS A 170 -6.75 -4.46 13.68
CA HIS A 170 -6.55 -5.91 13.79
C HIS A 170 -5.24 -6.24 14.53
N LEU A 171 -4.12 -5.57 14.25
CA LEU A 171 -2.84 -5.81 14.94
C LEU A 171 -2.94 -5.51 16.44
N LEU A 172 -3.60 -4.41 16.80
CA LEU A 172 -3.81 -4.03 18.20
C LEU A 172 -4.65 -5.09 18.93
N ILE A 173 -5.75 -5.52 18.31
CA ILE A 173 -6.66 -6.51 18.90
C ILE A 173 -6.00 -7.89 18.97
N PHE A 174 -5.22 -8.29 17.96
CA PHE A 174 -4.39 -9.50 18.00
C PHE A 174 -3.42 -9.46 19.19
N THR A 175 -2.71 -8.35 19.37
CA THR A 175 -1.75 -8.19 20.47
C THR A 175 -2.45 -8.24 21.82
N LEU A 176 -3.62 -7.61 21.94
CA LEU A 176 -4.41 -7.62 23.17
C LEU A 176 -4.93 -9.04 23.48
N PHE A 177 -5.45 -9.74 22.48
CA PHE A 177 -5.89 -11.13 22.61
C PHE A 177 -4.75 -12.03 23.07
N ASP A 178 -3.58 -11.93 22.42
CA ASP A 178 -2.41 -12.75 22.75
C ASP A 178 -1.90 -12.46 24.18
N HIS A 179 -1.97 -11.20 24.61
CA HIS A 179 -1.63 -10.82 25.98
C HIS A 179 -2.58 -11.49 26.99
N PHE A 180 -3.90 -11.43 26.77
CA PHE A 180 -4.89 -12.06 27.65
C PHE A 180 -4.84 -13.60 27.62
N ALA A 181 -4.66 -14.20 26.45
CA ALA A 181 -4.54 -15.64 26.29
C ALA A 181 -3.34 -16.23 27.05
N ARG A 182 -2.23 -15.47 27.10
CA ARG A 182 -1.04 -15.83 27.87
C ARG A 182 -1.22 -15.59 29.37
N SER A 183 -1.80 -14.46 29.78
CA SER A 183 -1.98 -14.14 31.20
C SER A 183 -2.98 -15.07 31.91
N THR A 184 -3.95 -15.61 31.17
CA THR A 184 -4.93 -16.57 31.69
C THR A 184 -4.47 -18.04 31.62
N GLY A 185 -3.33 -18.32 30.97
CA GLY A 185 -2.83 -19.69 30.78
C GLY A 185 -3.67 -20.55 29.82
N ILE A 186 -4.70 -19.99 29.17
CA ILE A 186 -5.59 -20.70 28.24
C ILE A 186 -4.80 -21.22 27.03
N SER A 187 -3.75 -20.51 26.64
CA SER A 187 -2.90 -20.88 25.50
C SER A 187 -2.16 -22.21 25.64
N SER A 188 -1.98 -22.74 26.86
CA SER A 188 -1.32 -24.04 27.09
C SER A 188 -2.29 -25.21 27.19
N THR A 189 -3.60 -24.94 27.29
CA THR A 189 -4.63 -25.95 27.58
C THR A 189 -5.43 -26.34 26.34
N ILE A 190 -5.52 -25.44 25.36
CA ILE A 190 -6.32 -25.62 24.14
C ILE A 190 -5.43 -26.05 22.98
N ASP A 191 -5.95 -26.93 22.12
CA ASP A 191 -5.28 -27.32 20.87
C ASP A 191 -4.88 -26.10 20.01
N PRO A 192 -3.67 -26.08 19.41
CA PRO A 192 -3.18 -24.93 18.64
C PRO A 192 -4.08 -24.51 17.47
N ILE A 193 -4.70 -25.45 16.76
CA ILE A 193 -5.59 -25.15 15.63
C ILE A 193 -6.88 -24.52 16.15
N PHE A 194 -7.44 -25.07 17.21
CA PHE A 194 -8.65 -24.54 17.82
C PHE A 194 -8.41 -23.14 18.39
N MET A 195 -7.25 -22.91 19.01
CA MET A 195 -6.83 -21.60 19.48
C MET A 195 -6.69 -20.59 18.34
N LEU A 196 -6.15 -21.00 17.19
CA LEU A 196 -6.08 -20.16 15.99
C LEU A 196 -7.47 -19.76 15.48
N LEU A 197 -8.43 -20.71 15.44
CA LEU A 197 -9.81 -20.43 15.03
C LEU A 197 -10.51 -19.47 15.98
N ILE A 198 -10.38 -19.68 17.29
CA ILE A 198 -10.92 -18.77 18.32
C ILE A 198 -10.32 -17.37 18.16
N ARG A 199 -8.99 -17.29 18.04
CA ARG A 199 -8.26 -16.04 17.84
C ARG A 199 -8.77 -15.32 16.61
N PHE A 200 -8.89 -16.01 15.47
CA PHE A 200 -9.41 -15.43 14.24
C PHE A 200 -10.85 -14.92 14.38
N LEU A 201 -11.74 -15.70 15.00
CA LEU A 201 -13.13 -15.35 15.19
C LEU A 201 -13.29 -14.14 16.12
N ILE A 202 -12.66 -14.16 17.29
CA ILE A 202 -12.76 -13.08 18.28
C ILE A 202 -12.14 -11.80 17.74
N VAL A 203 -10.93 -11.88 17.17
CA VAL A 203 -10.25 -10.69 16.64
C VAL A 203 -11.06 -10.09 15.50
N SER A 204 -11.59 -10.90 14.58
CA SER A 204 -12.44 -10.40 13.49
C SER A 204 -13.75 -9.80 14.00
N ALA A 205 -14.39 -10.45 14.97
CA ALA A 205 -15.64 -9.99 15.57
C ALA A 205 -15.49 -8.66 16.31
N ILE A 206 -14.30 -8.32 16.81
CA ILE A 206 -14.03 -7.03 17.46
C ILE A 206 -13.48 -6.00 16.45
N ALA A 207 -12.59 -6.43 15.55
CA ALA A 207 -11.91 -5.54 14.60
C ALA A 207 -12.87 -4.97 13.55
N ILE A 208 -13.82 -5.77 13.05
CA ILE A 208 -14.79 -5.31 12.06
C ILE A 208 -15.68 -4.21 12.65
N PRO A 209 -16.36 -4.39 13.80
CA PRO A 209 -17.10 -3.29 14.44
C PRO A 209 -16.23 -2.08 14.78
N ALA A 210 -15.02 -2.28 15.30
CA ALA A 210 -14.11 -1.18 15.60
C ALA A 210 -13.78 -0.35 14.34
N SER A 211 -13.50 -1.02 13.22
CA SER A 211 -13.25 -0.37 11.93
C SER A 211 -14.46 0.40 11.40
N LEU A 212 -15.67 -0.10 11.63
CA LEU A 212 -16.92 0.55 11.20
C LEU A 212 -17.28 1.77 12.06
N LEU A 213 -16.94 1.73 13.35
CA LEU A 213 -17.24 2.79 14.30
C LEU A 213 -16.20 3.92 14.28
N SER A 214 -14.94 3.60 13.95
CA SER A 214 -13.82 4.55 14.00
C SER A 214 -14.02 5.83 13.18
N PRO A 215 -14.40 5.78 11.88
CA PRO A 215 -14.57 6.99 11.07
C PRO A 215 -15.58 7.98 11.70
N ARG A 216 -16.68 7.46 12.25
CA ARG A 216 -17.73 8.27 12.86
C ARG A 216 -17.34 8.87 14.20
N LEU A 217 -16.48 8.18 14.96
CA LEU A 217 -16.07 8.61 16.30
C LEU A 217 -14.88 9.55 16.28
N PHE A 218 -13.92 9.31 15.40
CA PHE A 218 -12.66 10.04 15.37
C PHE A 218 -12.55 10.95 14.15
N GLU A 219 -12.65 10.39 12.94
CA GLU A 219 -12.38 11.12 11.70
C GLU A 219 -13.32 12.31 11.51
N ASP A 220 -14.63 12.11 11.66
CA ASP A 220 -15.63 13.18 11.54
C ASP A 220 -15.39 14.30 12.57
N ARG A 221 -14.95 13.97 13.78
CA ARG A 221 -14.68 14.97 14.83
C ARG A 221 -13.43 15.79 14.51
N PHE A 222 -12.36 15.14 14.06
CA PHE A 222 -11.10 15.82 13.70
C PHE A 222 -11.24 16.67 12.43
N LEU A 223 -11.97 16.18 11.42
CA LEU A 223 -12.25 16.97 10.22
C LEU A 223 -13.07 18.21 10.56
N ASN A 224 -14.11 18.08 11.40
CA ASN A 224 -14.89 19.22 11.86
C ASN A 224 -14.09 20.24 12.69
N LEU A 225 -13.09 19.78 13.46
CA LEU A 225 -12.14 20.67 14.15
C LEU A 225 -11.26 21.42 13.16
N LYS A 226 -10.77 20.76 12.10
CA LYS A 226 -10.00 21.42 11.04
C LYS A 226 -10.81 22.51 10.34
N THR A 227 -12.07 22.25 10.00
CA THR A 227 -12.94 23.26 9.36
C THR A 227 -13.24 24.45 10.26
N ARG A 228 -13.18 24.29 11.58
CA ARG A 228 -13.34 25.37 12.55
C ARG A 228 -12.06 26.18 12.79
N LEU A 229 -10.90 25.57 12.58
CA LEU A 229 -9.58 26.16 12.84
C LEU A 229 -8.89 26.71 11.57
N ALA A 230 -9.34 26.31 10.38
CA ALA A 230 -8.93 26.91 9.13
C ALA A 230 -9.84 28.12 8.82
N PRO A 231 -9.32 29.37 8.84
CA PRO A 231 -10.07 30.56 8.44
C PRO A 231 -10.41 30.58 6.94
#